data_AF-A0A2G2DVQ0-F1
#
_entry.id   AF-A0A2G2DVQ0-F1
#
_cell.length_a   1.000
_cell.length_b   1.000
_cell.length_c   1.000
_cell.angle_alpha   90.00
_cell.angle_beta   90.00
_cell.angle_gamma   90.00
#
_symmetry.space_group_name_H-M   'P 1'
#
loop_
_entity.id
_entity.type
_entity.pdbx_description
1 polymer ?
#
loop_
_entity_poly.entity_id
_entity_poly.type
_entity_poly.pdbx_seq_one_letter_code
_entity_poly.pdbx_strand_id
1 'polypeptide(L)'
;MQDESRLNGSLWTERDASKATTVNPPIYKGSTVLFDNYADMVKVGRGEYQGIVYGTDRLPTQRQFEEALRELEGGTVTRIFQSGIAAIQTTLMAFCKSGDHILICDNSYGPGQHFCKQVLKKFNISHTLIPPNVGANIEQYIQDNTVLILLESPGSITFELQDIPAITEIARHKNIVTVMDNTWATPLFLKPLSLGIDVSLHSVTKYISGYSDVLAGAVTLGEKYAATFAAFYKEMEIYTPAEECYLSLRGLHSLGPRLRQHELSALTIAKWLSQHSLVDQVLHPALPSHPEHHIWKRDFKGSSGLFGFTFKQDYKVEQLGTFIDSLNLFHLGFSWGGYKSLLTAGKIKRNIPCRYDNSTIIRLNIGLEDCADLQNDLEAGMAKLGK
;
A
#
# COMPACT_ATOMS: atom_id res chain seq x y z
N MET A 1 53.49 7.37 3.16
CA MET A 1 52.11 6.86 3.27
C MET A 1 52.17 5.38 2.98
N GLN A 2 51.69 4.52 3.89
CA GLN A 2 51.67 3.07 3.65
C GLN A 2 50.66 2.75 2.54
N ASP A 3 50.84 1.63 1.83
CA ASP A 3 49.99 1.28 0.68
C ASP A 3 48.51 1.12 1.05
N GLU A 4 48.21 0.65 2.27
CA GLU A 4 46.85 0.60 2.82
C GLU A 4 46.18 1.97 2.90
N SER A 5 46.92 3.02 3.25
CA SER A 5 46.40 4.39 3.29
C SER A 5 46.10 4.94 1.89
N ARG A 6 46.86 4.51 0.88
CA ARG A 6 46.62 4.90 -0.53
C ARG A 6 45.39 4.19 -1.09
N LEU A 7 45.20 2.91 -0.80
CA LEU A 7 44.02 2.16 -1.22
C LEU A 7 42.72 2.78 -0.70
N ASN A 8 42.72 3.21 0.55
CA ASN A 8 41.53 3.82 1.18
C ASN A 8 41.33 5.30 0.81
N GLY A 9 42.39 6.03 0.44
CA GLY A 9 42.34 7.46 0.14
C GLY A 9 42.24 7.83 -1.34
N SER A 10 42.42 6.87 -2.27
CA SER A 10 42.42 7.15 -3.71
C SER A 10 41.02 7.10 -4.31
N LEU A 11 40.64 8.16 -5.02
CA LEU A 11 39.53 8.12 -5.97
C LEU A 11 40.08 7.53 -7.28
N TRP A 12 39.65 6.32 -7.63
CA TRP A 12 40.09 5.66 -8.86
C TRP A 12 39.53 6.40 -10.08
N THR A 13 40.40 6.70 -11.05
CA THR A 13 40.00 7.37 -12.29
C THR A 13 39.06 6.48 -13.12
N GLU A 14 37.87 6.99 -13.44
CA GLU A 14 36.94 6.34 -14.37
C GLU A 14 37.62 6.19 -15.73
N ARG A 15 37.66 4.96 -16.27
CA ARG A 15 38.07 4.72 -17.66
C ARG A 15 36.90 5.14 -18.54
N ASP A 16 37.13 6.19 -19.34
CA ASP A 16 36.14 6.92 -20.14
C ASP A 16 35.31 7.94 -19.32
N ALA A 17 35.88 9.13 -19.13
CA ALA A 17 35.31 10.22 -18.32
C ALA A 17 34.16 10.99 -19.01
N SER A 18 33.61 10.44 -20.10
CA SER A 18 32.47 11.05 -20.77
C SER A 18 31.23 10.92 -19.87
N LYS A 19 30.67 12.05 -19.44
CA LYS A 19 29.42 12.06 -18.68
C LYS A 19 28.29 11.50 -19.56
N ALA A 20 27.93 10.24 -19.35
CA ALA A 20 26.76 9.63 -19.99
C ALA A 20 25.49 10.01 -19.21
N THR A 21 24.44 10.41 -19.95
CA THR A 21 23.08 10.57 -19.39
C THR A 21 22.22 9.43 -19.91
N THR A 22 21.61 8.66 -19.00
CA THR A 22 20.70 7.56 -19.31
C THR A 22 19.25 7.96 -19.10
N VAL A 23 18.31 7.23 -19.71
CA VAL A 23 16.87 7.48 -19.55
C VAL A 23 16.42 7.27 -18.09
N ASN A 24 16.85 6.17 -17.48
CA ASN A 24 16.63 5.92 -16.06
C ASN A 24 17.74 6.56 -15.23
N PRO A 25 17.46 7.02 -14.00
CA PRO A 25 18.48 7.63 -13.18
C PRO A 25 19.55 6.64 -12.72
N PRO A 26 20.77 7.10 -12.43
CA PRO A 26 21.79 6.24 -11.82
C PRO A 26 21.35 5.81 -10.41
N ILE A 27 21.87 4.67 -9.97
CA ILE A 27 21.69 4.15 -8.62
C ILE A 27 22.85 4.64 -7.76
N TYR A 28 22.55 5.49 -6.79
CA TYR A 28 23.55 5.97 -5.83
C TYR A 28 23.62 5.04 -4.62
N LYS A 29 24.82 4.54 -4.32
CA LYS A 29 25.09 3.68 -3.15
C LYS A 29 26.20 4.29 -2.30
N GLY A 30 25.93 4.49 -1.02
CA GLY A 30 26.92 4.97 -0.07
C GLY A 30 26.28 5.45 1.24
N SER A 31 26.98 5.28 2.34
CA SER A 31 26.64 5.92 3.62
C SER A 31 27.26 7.31 3.70
N THR A 32 28.57 7.40 3.49
CA THR A 32 29.31 8.65 3.58
C THR A 32 29.13 9.48 2.32
N VAL A 33 28.60 10.69 2.47
CA VAL A 33 28.56 11.71 1.41
C VAL A 33 29.72 12.67 1.63
N LEU A 34 30.51 12.89 0.59
CA LEU A 34 31.66 13.79 0.64
C LEU A 34 31.20 15.24 0.47
N PHE A 35 31.78 16.15 1.24
CA PHE A 35 31.63 17.60 1.05
C PHE A 35 32.76 18.12 0.16
N ASP A 36 32.47 19.12 -0.66
CA ASP A 36 33.47 19.74 -1.53
C ASP A 36 34.60 20.43 -0.73
N ASN A 37 34.27 20.96 0.46
CA ASN A 37 35.21 21.66 1.32
C ASN A 37 34.72 21.70 2.79
N TYR A 38 35.62 22.08 3.70
CA TYR A 38 35.32 22.18 5.13
C TYR A 38 34.26 23.25 5.45
N ALA A 39 34.15 24.33 4.67
CA ALA A 39 33.15 25.36 4.92
C ALA A 39 31.72 24.81 4.74
N ASP A 40 31.51 23.90 3.79
CA ASP A 40 30.22 23.21 3.64
C ASP A 40 29.92 22.29 4.83
N MET A 41 30.92 21.58 5.35
CA MET A 41 30.77 20.79 6.57
C MET A 41 30.41 21.67 7.79
N VAL A 42 30.98 22.88 7.90
CA VAL A 42 30.61 23.85 8.95
C VAL A 42 29.17 24.34 8.80
N LYS A 43 28.67 24.55 7.56
CA LYS A 43 27.26 24.90 7.31
C LYS A 43 26.29 23.81 7.79
N VAL A 44 26.67 22.53 7.71
CA VAL A 44 25.84 21.42 8.23
C VAL A 44 25.59 21.59 9.72
N GLY A 45 26.64 21.88 10.51
CA GLY A 45 26.52 22.10 11.95
C GLY A 45 25.66 23.30 12.34
N ARG A 46 25.41 24.23 11.41
CA ARG A 46 24.53 25.40 11.57
C ARG A 46 23.13 25.20 10.98
N GLY A 47 22.87 24.08 10.31
CA GLY A 47 21.62 23.85 9.58
C GLY A 47 21.47 24.69 8.29
N GLU A 48 22.56 25.24 7.77
CA GLU A 48 22.59 26.13 6.60
C GLU A 48 22.90 25.38 5.28
N TYR A 49 23.33 24.12 5.36
CA TYR A 49 23.72 23.33 4.18
C TYR A 49 22.50 22.77 3.43
N GLN A 50 22.40 23.10 2.14
CA GLN A 50 21.33 22.68 1.24
C GLN A 50 21.83 21.52 0.37
N GLY A 51 22.01 20.35 0.97
CA GLY A 51 22.49 19.16 0.27
C GLY A 51 22.31 17.90 1.11
N ILE A 52 22.72 16.76 0.56
CA ILE A 52 22.67 15.47 1.25
C ILE A 52 23.87 15.37 2.17
N VAL A 53 23.62 15.07 3.45
CA VAL A 53 24.67 15.01 4.47
C VAL A 53 25.15 13.59 4.76
N TYR A 54 24.27 12.59 4.54
CA TYR A 54 24.54 11.19 4.86
C TYR A 54 23.59 10.27 4.07
N GLY A 55 23.92 9.00 3.95
CA GLY A 55 23.17 8.03 3.13
C GLY A 55 21.73 7.79 3.61
N THR A 56 21.46 7.95 4.91
CA THR A 56 20.10 7.89 5.46
C THR A 56 19.29 9.15 5.17
N ASP A 57 19.94 10.27 4.82
CA ASP A 57 19.29 11.48 4.29
C ASP A 57 18.97 11.34 2.78
N ARG A 58 18.57 10.14 2.35
CA ARG A 58 18.01 9.82 1.03
C ARG A 58 18.90 10.28 -0.13
N LEU A 59 19.59 9.34 -0.75
CA LEU A 59 20.36 9.62 -1.97
C LEU A 59 19.44 10.00 -3.15
N PRO A 60 19.98 10.54 -4.26
CA PRO A 60 19.14 11.11 -5.32
C PRO A 60 18.10 10.15 -5.91
N THR A 61 18.39 8.86 -6.04
CA THR A 61 17.42 7.85 -6.54
C THR A 61 16.19 7.75 -5.65
N GLN A 62 16.36 7.74 -4.33
CA GLN A 62 15.27 7.74 -3.36
C GLN A 62 14.45 9.03 -3.47
N ARG A 63 15.11 10.19 -3.52
CA ARG A 63 14.44 11.49 -3.63
C ARG A 63 13.63 11.63 -4.92
N GLN A 64 14.13 11.10 -6.04
CA GLN A 64 13.41 11.08 -7.31
C GLN A 64 12.16 10.20 -7.26
N PHE A 65 12.24 9.03 -6.61
CA PHE A 65 11.06 8.19 -6.43
C PHE A 65 10.03 8.82 -5.48
N GLU A 66 10.49 9.44 -4.39
CA GLU A 66 9.64 10.26 -3.51
C GLU A 66 8.93 11.36 -4.28
N GLU A 67 9.65 12.12 -5.10
CA GLU A 67 9.10 13.22 -5.90
C GLU A 67 8.05 12.75 -6.91
N ALA A 68 8.32 11.66 -7.62
CA ALA A 68 7.37 11.08 -8.58
C ALA A 68 6.07 10.65 -7.90
N LEU A 69 6.14 9.98 -6.75
CA LEU A 69 4.93 9.60 -6.00
C LEU A 69 4.22 10.81 -5.41
N ARG A 70 4.96 11.79 -4.88
CA ARG A 70 4.41 13.04 -4.36
C ARG A 70 3.57 13.78 -5.39
N GLU A 71 4.07 13.89 -6.61
CA GLU A 71 3.37 14.52 -7.73
C GLU A 71 2.09 13.76 -8.11
N LEU A 72 2.15 12.44 -8.20
CA LEU A 72 1.00 11.60 -8.53
C LEU A 72 -0.13 11.72 -7.49
N GLU A 73 0.24 11.66 -6.20
CA GLU A 73 -0.67 11.79 -5.05
C GLU A 73 -1.19 13.22 -4.87
N GLY A 74 -0.44 14.24 -5.29
CA GLY A 74 -0.76 15.65 -5.08
C GLY A 74 -0.47 16.13 -3.65
N GLY A 75 0.59 15.61 -3.03
CA GLY A 75 0.97 15.93 -1.65
C GLY A 75 2.15 16.89 -1.51
N THR A 76 2.51 17.19 -0.27
CA THR A 76 3.60 18.11 0.11
C THR A 76 4.90 17.36 0.42
N VAL A 77 4.80 16.20 1.07
CA VAL A 77 5.96 15.37 1.45
C VAL A 77 5.63 13.92 1.16
N THR A 78 6.57 13.21 0.51
CA THR A 78 6.53 11.75 0.38
C THR A 78 7.81 11.14 0.95
N ARG A 79 7.68 10.02 1.67
CA ARG A 79 8.79 9.22 2.20
C ARG A 79 8.60 7.75 1.93
N ILE A 80 9.71 7.04 1.72
CA ILE A 80 9.73 5.62 1.34
C ILE A 80 10.27 4.76 2.49
N PHE A 81 9.66 3.60 2.67
CA PHE A 81 9.91 2.65 3.76
C PHE A 81 10.27 1.29 3.19
N GLN A 82 10.89 0.44 4.01
CA GLN A 82 11.33 -0.90 3.63
C GLN A 82 10.16 -1.89 3.43
N SER A 83 8.93 -1.49 3.75
CA SER A 83 7.70 -2.25 3.48
C SER A 83 6.46 -1.40 3.71
N GLY A 84 5.30 -1.84 3.21
CA GLY A 84 4.01 -1.19 3.51
C GLY A 84 3.68 -1.17 5.01
N ILE A 85 4.01 -2.24 5.76
CA ILE A 85 3.78 -2.26 7.21
C ILE A 85 4.69 -1.28 7.95
N ALA A 86 5.94 -1.09 7.51
CA ALA A 86 6.82 -0.08 8.09
C ALA A 86 6.28 1.35 7.86
N ALA A 87 5.63 1.62 6.72
CA ALA A 87 4.95 2.88 6.46
C ALA A 87 3.78 3.12 7.44
N ILE A 88 2.94 2.10 7.67
CA ILE A 88 1.85 2.16 8.67
C ILE A 88 2.41 2.42 10.06
N GLN A 89 3.38 1.60 10.50
CA GLN A 89 3.96 1.68 11.85
C GLN A 89 4.57 3.06 12.13
N THR A 90 5.38 3.57 11.20
CA THR A 90 6.02 4.89 11.33
C THR A 90 4.96 5.98 11.40
N THR A 91 3.93 5.91 10.56
CA THR A 91 2.83 6.89 10.58
C THR A 91 2.11 6.92 11.92
N LEU A 92 1.77 5.75 12.46
CA LEU A 92 1.14 5.68 13.78
C LEU A 92 2.05 6.24 14.88
N MET A 93 3.35 5.93 14.86
CA MET A 93 4.30 6.46 15.85
C MET A 93 4.57 7.97 15.69
N ALA A 94 4.49 8.52 14.47
CA ALA A 94 4.72 9.93 14.21
C ALA A 94 3.61 10.83 14.77
N PHE A 95 2.38 10.30 14.89
CA PHE A 95 1.20 11.06 15.26
C PHE A 95 0.59 10.67 16.61
N CYS A 96 1.07 9.60 17.25
CA CYS A 96 0.56 9.15 18.54
C CYS A 96 1.63 9.23 19.63
N LYS A 97 1.20 9.54 20.84
CA LYS A 97 1.97 9.49 22.08
C LYS A 97 1.20 8.75 23.17
N SER A 98 1.87 8.46 24.28
CA SER A 98 1.24 7.82 25.44
C SER A 98 -0.02 8.57 25.90
N GLY A 99 -1.11 7.84 26.11
CA GLY A 99 -2.43 8.36 26.48
C GLY A 99 -3.38 8.56 25.30
N ASP A 100 -2.89 8.51 24.05
CA ASP A 100 -3.73 8.72 22.87
C ASP A 100 -4.63 7.51 22.55
N HIS A 101 -5.65 7.78 21.75
CA HIS A 101 -6.59 6.80 21.21
C HIS A 101 -6.65 6.86 19.67
N ILE A 102 -6.76 5.69 19.04
CA ILE A 102 -6.82 5.52 17.59
C ILE A 102 -8.11 4.82 17.19
N LEU A 103 -8.82 5.32 16.17
CA LEU A 103 -9.87 4.58 15.49
C LEU A 103 -9.28 3.83 14.29
N ILE A 104 -9.59 2.53 14.16
CA ILE A 104 -9.09 1.70 13.06
C ILE A 104 -10.24 0.99 12.40
N CYS A 105 -10.36 1.13 11.07
CA CYS A 105 -11.35 0.37 10.32
C CYS A 105 -11.07 -1.14 10.45
N ASP A 106 -12.07 -1.92 10.83
CA ASP A 106 -11.91 -3.35 11.16
C ASP A 106 -11.47 -4.20 9.95
N ASN A 107 -11.72 -3.71 8.74
CA ASN A 107 -11.30 -4.30 7.47
C ASN A 107 -9.95 -3.79 6.97
N SER A 108 -9.24 -2.95 7.72
CA SER A 108 -7.85 -2.58 7.43
C SER A 108 -6.90 -3.78 7.59
N TYR A 109 -5.75 -3.70 6.94
CA TYR A 109 -4.74 -4.74 6.88
C TYR A 109 -4.34 -5.24 8.28
N GLY A 110 -4.54 -6.55 8.49
CA GLY A 110 -4.42 -7.19 9.80
C GLY A 110 -3.12 -6.89 10.56
N PRO A 111 -1.94 -6.88 9.93
CA PRO A 111 -0.69 -6.50 10.58
C PRO A 111 -0.68 -5.09 11.19
N GLY A 112 -1.37 -4.11 10.59
CA GLY A 112 -1.51 -2.77 11.19
C GLY A 112 -2.33 -2.81 12.48
N GLN A 113 -3.44 -3.55 12.50
CA GLN A 113 -4.23 -3.78 13.71
C GLN A 113 -3.43 -4.54 14.77
N HIS A 114 -2.66 -5.55 14.35
CA HIS A 114 -1.82 -6.33 15.25
C HIS A 114 -0.73 -5.48 15.91
N PHE A 115 -0.12 -4.57 15.16
CA PHE A 115 0.84 -3.60 15.71
C PHE A 115 0.19 -2.72 16.78
N CYS A 116 -1.02 -2.21 16.55
CA CYS A 116 -1.75 -1.43 17.56
C CYS A 116 -2.01 -2.24 18.83
N LYS A 117 -2.47 -3.50 18.67
CA LYS A 117 -2.79 -4.40 19.77
C LYS A 117 -1.57 -4.84 20.59
N GLN A 118 -0.46 -5.15 19.94
CA GLN A 118 0.70 -5.78 20.58
C GLN A 118 1.82 -4.82 20.92
N VAL A 119 1.99 -3.74 20.15
CA VAL A 119 3.09 -2.79 20.31
C VAL A 119 2.58 -1.49 20.92
N LEU A 120 1.64 -0.80 20.27
CA LEU A 120 1.17 0.51 20.74
C LEU A 120 0.51 0.46 22.13
N LYS A 121 -0.15 -0.66 22.46
CA LYS A 121 -0.65 -0.90 23.83
C LYS A 121 0.44 -0.79 24.91
N LYS A 122 1.69 -1.20 24.62
CA LYS A 122 2.83 -1.09 25.55
C LYS A 122 3.25 0.36 25.80
N PHE A 123 2.95 1.24 24.85
CA PHE A 123 3.19 2.68 24.93
C PHE A 123 1.96 3.44 25.45
N ASN A 124 0.99 2.73 26.07
CA ASN A 124 -0.26 3.31 26.57
C ASN A 124 -1.06 4.07 25.49
N ILE A 125 -1.00 3.58 24.24
CA ILE A 125 -1.85 4.04 23.15
C ILE A 125 -2.95 3.00 22.96
N SER A 126 -4.19 3.45 23.07
CA SER A 126 -5.38 2.60 22.95
C SER A 126 -5.97 2.67 21.54
N HIS A 127 -6.82 1.71 21.19
CA HIS A 127 -7.53 1.75 19.91
C HIS A 127 -8.93 1.15 20.03
N THR A 128 -9.83 1.63 19.17
CA THR A 128 -11.17 1.09 18.94
C THR A 128 -11.31 0.71 17.47
N LEU A 129 -11.85 -0.48 17.21
CA LEU A 129 -12.19 -0.88 15.85
C LEU A 129 -13.54 -0.26 15.45
N ILE A 130 -13.63 0.21 14.21
CA ILE A 130 -14.87 0.78 13.64
C ILE A 130 -15.35 -0.05 12.44
N PRO A 131 -16.67 -0.19 12.21
CA PRO A 131 -17.20 -0.89 11.05
C PRO A 131 -16.80 -0.20 9.72
N PRO A 132 -16.73 -0.93 8.59
CA PRO A 132 -16.35 -0.36 7.30
C PRO A 132 -17.35 0.67 6.78
N ASN A 133 -18.62 0.43 7.04
CA ASN A 133 -19.72 1.27 6.56
C ASN A 133 -20.11 2.36 7.56
N VAL A 134 -19.21 2.72 8.48
CA VAL A 134 -19.53 3.65 9.58
C VAL A 134 -19.90 5.04 9.08
N GLY A 135 -19.26 5.53 8.01
CA GLY A 135 -19.53 6.85 7.42
C GLY A 135 -19.59 7.96 8.47
N ALA A 136 -20.64 8.79 8.43
CA ALA A 136 -20.85 9.87 9.38
C ALA A 136 -21.10 9.40 10.83
N ASN A 137 -21.52 8.14 11.04
CA ASN A 137 -21.70 7.60 12.39
C ASN A 137 -20.35 7.39 13.12
N ILE A 138 -19.21 7.71 12.50
CA ILE A 138 -17.89 7.59 13.14
C ILE A 138 -17.80 8.46 14.40
N GLU A 139 -18.58 9.55 14.47
CA GLU A 139 -18.60 10.45 15.62
C GLU A 139 -18.89 9.73 16.95
N GLN A 140 -19.71 8.67 16.95
CA GLN A 140 -20.04 7.91 18.17
C GLN A 140 -18.86 7.11 18.74
N TYR A 141 -17.81 6.87 17.94
CA TYR A 141 -16.61 6.16 18.37
C TYR A 141 -15.51 7.09 18.86
N ILE A 142 -15.65 8.40 18.62
CA ILE A 142 -14.64 9.39 18.98
C ILE A 142 -14.69 9.63 20.49
N GLN A 143 -13.55 9.45 21.12
CA GLN A 143 -13.24 9.79 22.52
C GLN A 143 -12.45 11.10 22.58
N ASP A 144 -12.43 11.74 23.74
CA ASP A 144 -11.71 13.02 23.96
C ASP A 144 -10.21 12.96 23.63
N ASN A 145 -9.59 11.79 23.77
CA ASN A 145 -8.17 11.54 23.46
C ASN A 145 -7.97 10.89 22.08
N THR A 146 -8.97 10.88 21.20
CA THR A 146 -8.82 10.33 19.83
C THR A 146 -8.02 11.28 18.98
N VAL A 147 -6.88 10.81 18.46
CA VAL A 147 -5.96 11.65 17.67
C VAL A 147 -5.84 11.21 16.22
N LEU A 148 -6.19 9.95 15.92
CA LEU A 148 -5.98 9.37 14.59
C LEU A 148 -7.12 8.42 14.19
N ILE A 149 -7.49 8.47 12.91
CA ILE A 149 -8.38 7.50 12.24
C ILE A 149 -7.60 6.82 11.11
N LEU A 150 -7.49 5.50 11.15
CA LEU A 150 -6.85 4.66 10.12
C LEU A 150 -7.92 3.93 9.28
N LEU A 151 -7.91 4.20 7.97
CA LEU A 151 -8.82 3.66 6.97
C LEU A 151 -8.08 2.81 5.92
N GLU A 152 -8.82 1.95 5.22
CA GLU A 152 -8.35 1.22 4.04
C GLU A 152 -9.54 0.95 3.10
N SER A 153 -9.58 1.64 1.95
CA SER A 153 -10.69 1.58 0.99
C SER A 153 -10.16 1.24 -0.41
N PRO A 154 -10.54 0.09 -1.01
CA PRO A 154 -11.35 -0.99 -0.44
C PRO A 154 -10.62 -1.75 0.68
N GLY A 155 -11.39 -2.28 1.62
CA GLY A 155 -10.85 -3.05 2.73
C GLY A 155 -10.24 -4.38 2.34
N SER A 156 -9.27 -4.82 3.14
CA SER A 156 -8.57 -6.08 2.96
C SER A 156 -9.54 -7.29 2.93
N ILE A 157 -9.38 -8.10 1.88
CA ILE A 157 -10.03 -9.41 1.64
C ILE A 157 -11.51 -9.35 1.22
N THR A 158 -12.29 -8.44 1.75
CA THR A 158 -13.76 -8.35 1.57
C THR A 158 -14.23 -7.14 0.80
N PHE A 159 -13.33 -6.17 0.54
CA PHE A 159 -13.51 -5.06 -0.38
C PHE A 159 -14.64 -4.08 -0.05
N GLU A 160 -15.10 -3.98 1.22
CA GLU A 160 -16.03 -2.91 1.59
C GLU A 160 -15.35 -1.54 1.48
N LEU A 161 -16.14 -0.52 1.12
CA LEU A 161 -15.66 0.84 0.97
C LEU A 161 -16.14 1.72 2.12
N GLN A 162 -15.26 2.58 2.62
CA GLN A 162 -15.63 3.65 3.56
C GLN A 162 -16.08 4.90 2.79
N ASP A 163 -17.07 5.63 3.33
CA ASP A 163 -17.41 6.97 2.85
C ASP A 163 -16.37 7.99 3.34
N ILE A 164 -15.31 8.17 2.54
CA ILE A 164 -14.15 9.00 2.90
C ILE A 164 -14.55 10.45 3.18
N PRO A 165 -15.28 11.17 2.29
CA PRO A 165 -15.74 12.53 2.56
C PRO A 165 -16.52 12.69 3.87
N ALA A 166 -17.42 11.76 4.19
CA ALA A 166 -18.20 11.83 5.43
C ALA A 166 -17.30 11.70 6.68
N ILE A 167 -16.30 10.83 6.62
CA ILE A 167 -15.35 10.62 7.73
C ILE A 167 -14.40 11.81 7.89
N THR A 168 -13.83 12.31 6.78
CA THR A 168 -12.86 13.41 6.80
C THR A 168 -13.49 14.73 7.22
N GLU A 169 -14.75 14.96 6.89
CA GLU A 169 -15.50 16.12 7.38
C GLU A 169 -15.54 16.17 8.91
N ILE A 170 -15.93 15.07 9.56
CA ILE A 170 -16.00 14.97 11.03
C ILE A 170 -14.62 15.07 11.66
N ALA A 171 -13.64 14.34 11.11
CA ALA A 171 -12.27 14.34 11.62
C ALA A 171 -11.66 15.75 11.60
N ARG A 172 -11.89 16.51 10.53
CA ARG A 172 -11.44 17.90 10.40
C ARG A 172 -12.05 18.80 11.48
N HIS A 173 -13.34 18.67 11.78
CA HIS A 173 -14.00 19.46 12.84
C HIS A 173 -13.42 19.19 14.23
N LYS A 174 -12.90 17.97 14.46
CA LYS A 174 -12.31 17.57 15.74
C LYS A 174 -10.77 17.59 15.74
N ASN A 175 -10.15 18.07 14.66
CA ASN A 175 -8.69 18.12 14.50
C ASN A 175 -8.00 16.74 14.65
N ILE A 176 -8.65 15.68 14.16
CA ILE A 176 -8.15 14.30 14.19
C ILE A 176 -7.39 14.03 12.89
N VAL A 177 -6.22 13.40 12.97
CA VAL A 177 -5.43 12.99 11.79
C VAL A 177 -6.14 11.84 11.07
N THR A 178 -6.33 11.96 9.77
CA THR A 178 -6.88 10.89 8.94
C THR A 178 -5.79 10.23 8.10
N VAL A 179 -5.69 8.91 8.20
CA VAL A 179 -4.71 8.09 7.52
C VAL A 179 -5.46 7.05 6.68
N MET A 180 -5.07 6.90 5.42
CA MET A 180 -5.68 5.91 4.52
C MET A 180 -4.61 5.07 3.84
N ASP A 181 -4.73 3.74 3.96
CA ASP A 181 -4.06 2.82 3.05
C ASP A 181 -4.77 2.83 1.69
N ASN A 182 -4.09 3.36 0.68
CA ASN A 182 -4.54 3.54 -0.68
C ASN A 182 -3.90 2.52 -1.65
N THR A 183 -3.33 1.43 -1.13
CA THR A 183 -2.56 0.45 -1.93
C THR A 183 -3.36 -0.13 -3.09
N TRP A 184 -4.65 -0.43 -2.90
CA TRP A 184 -5.46 -1.08 -3.93
C TRP A 184 -5.78 -0.16 -5.10
N ALA A 185 -6.08 1.12 -4.84
CA ALA A 185 -6.47 2.06 -5.88
C ALA A 185 -5.26 2.69 -6.57
N THR A 186 -4.13 2.79 -5.85
CA THR A 186 -2.96 3.57 -6.26
C THR A 186 -3.28 5.06 -6.44
N PRO A 187 -2.28 5.92 -6.66
CA PRO A 187 -2.54 7.34 -6.94
C PRO A 187 -3.33 7.60 -8.24
N LEU A 188 -3.49 6.58 -9.11
CA LEU A 188 -4.19 6.73 -10.38
C LEU A 188 -5.71 6.58 -10.27
N PHE A 189 -6.21 5.68 -9.42
CA PHE A 189 -7.65 5.45 -9.29
C PHE A 189 -8.30 6.17 -8.11
N LEU A 190 -7.52 6.58 -7.11
CA LEU A 190 -8.02 7.40 -6.01
C LEU A 190 -6.95 8.38 -5.54
N LYS A 191 -7.35 9.62 -5.25
CA LYS A 191 -6.50 10.65 -4.62
C LYS A 191 -7.04 10.96 -3.21
N PRO A 192 -6.60 10.24 -2.16
CA PRO A 192 -7.14 10.40 -0.81
C PRO A 192 -7.03 11.84 -0.29
N LEU A 193 -5.90 12.50 -0.57
CA LEU A 193 -5.64 13.88 -0.12
C LEU A 193 -6.69 14.87 -0.66
N SER A 194 -7.19 14.63 -1.88
CA SER A 194 -8.25 15.45 -2.48
C SER A 194 -9.63 15.22 -1.83
N LEU A 195 -9.80 14.12 -1.09
CA LEU A 195 -11.02 13.79 -0.34
C LEU A 195 -10.91 14.16 1.15
N GLY A 196 -9.87 14.92 1.53
CA GLY A 196 -9.66 15.39 2.89
C GLY A 196 -8.88 14.43 3.79
N ILE A 197 -8.32 13.35 3.25
CA ILE A 197 -7.36 12.52 4.00
C ILE A 197 -6.07 13.31 4.22
N ASP A 198 -5.49 13.22 5.41
CA ASP A 198 -4.25 13.92 5.74
C ASP A 198 -3.00 13.14 5.27
N VAL A 199 -3.06 11.80 5.35
CA VAL A 199 -1.94 10.90 5.07
C VAL A 199 -2.38 9.74 4.18
N SER A 200 -1.82 9.63 2.98
CA SER A 200 -1.97 8.50 2.07
C SER A 200 -0.81 7.51 2.24
N LEU A 201 -1.13 6.23 2.43
CA LEU A 201 -0.17 5.14 2.55
C LEU A 201 -0.25 4.23 1.33
N HIS A 202 0.90 3.68 0.94
CA HIS A 202 0.96 2.60 -0.04
C HIS A 202 1.91 1.51 0.40
N SER A 203 1.53 0.26 0.19
CA SER A 203 2.45 -0.84 -0.01
C SER A 203 2.94 -0.81 -1.47
N VAL A 204 4.05 -0.12 -1.71
CA VAL A 204 4.70 -0.02 -3.04
C VAL A 204 4.97 -1.39 -3.67
N THR A 205 5.22 -2.40 -2.83
CA THR A 205 5.30 -3.83 -3.19
C THR A 205 4.22 -4.35 -4.14
N LYS A 206 3.04 -3.73 -4.19
CA LYS A 206 1.88 -4.19 -4.98
C LYS A 206 1.91 -3.58 -6.38
N TYR A 207 0.84 -2.89 -6.78
CA TYR A 207 0.71 -2.36 -8.14
C TYR A 207 1.80 -1.34 -8.53
N ILE A 208 2.34 -0.58 -7.56
CA ILE A 208 3.34 0.47 -7.86
C ILE A 208 4.61 -0.16 -8.43
N SER A 209 5.23 -1.13 -7.74
CA SER A 209 6.35 -1.88 -8.31
C SER A 209 5.86 -2.80 -9.44
N GLY A 210 4.84 -3.64 -9.18
CA GLY A 210 4.11 -4.39 -10.20
C GLY A 210 4.76 -5.70 -10.68
N TYR A 211 5.89 -6.12 -10.11
CA TYR A 211 6.64 -7.29 -10.58
C TYR A 211 6.94 -8.34 -9.50
N SER A 212 6.34 -8.20 -8.31
CA SER A 212 6.46 -9.18 -7.21
C SER A 212 7.90 -9.39 -6.69
N ASP A 213 8.77 -8.38 -6.84
CA ASP A 213 10.20 -8.45 -6.56
C ASP A 213 10.71 -7.34 -5.60
N VAL A 214 9.86 -6.39 -5.23
CA VAL A 214 10.20 -5.22 -4.40
C VAL A 214 9.45 -5.23 -3.07
N LEU A 215 10.17 -5.01 -1.97
CA LEU A 215 9.58 -4.70 -0.66
C LEU A 215 9.75 -3.23 -0.34
N ALA A 216 8.66 -2.46 -0.42
CA ALA A 216 8.67 -1.05 -0.11
C ALA A 216 7.29 -0.56 0.32
N GLY A 217 7.28 0.52 1.10
CA GLY A 217 6.10 1.30 1.46
C GLY A 217 6.32 2.77 1.13
N ALA A 218 5.23 3.54 1.02
CA ALA A 218 5.29 4.98 0.86
C ALA A 218 4.26 5.66 1.74
N VAL A 219 4.60 6.87 2.20
CA VAL A 219 3.70 7.76 2.93
C VAL A 219 3.74 9.12 2.24
N THR A 220 2.59 9.62 1.81
CA THR A 220 2.44 10.96 1.25
C THR A 220 1.49 11.79 2.13
N LEU A 221 1.90 12.99 2.51
CA LEU A 221 1.15 13.87 3.39
C LEU A 221 0.71 15.15 2.69
N GLY A 222 -0.46 15.65 3.10
CA GLY A 222 -0.86 17.03 2.88
C GLY A 222 -0.04 18.01 3.73
N GLU A 223 -0.19 19.31 3.46
CA GLU A 223 0.65 20.37 4.03
C GLU A 223 0.63 20.41 5.57
N LYS A 224 -0.57 20.27 6.16
CA LYS A 224 -0.81 20.45 7.61
C LYS A 224 0.11 19.65 8.51
N TYR A 225 0.43 18.41 8.14
CA TYR A 225 1.21 17.49 8.98
C TYR A 225 2.56 17.11 8.37
N ALA A 226 2.92 17.69 7.23
CA ALA A 226 4.13 17.35 6.48
C ALA A 226 5.41 17.58 7.30
N ALA A 227 5.48 18.71 8.02
CA ALA A 227 6.63 19.06 8.84
C ALA A 227 6.81 18.12 10.04
N THR A 228 5.73 17.79 10.75
CA THR A 228 5.74 16.86 11.89
C THR A 228 6.27 15.50 11.46
N PHE A 229 5.73 14.96 10.36
CA PHE A 229 6.17 13.66 9.86
C PHE A 229 7.59 13.67 9.32
N ALA A 230 8.00 14.73 8.60
CA ALA A 230 9.36 14.85 8.08
C ALA A 230 10.40 14.93 9.20
N ALA A 231 10.08 15.62 10.31
CA ALA A 231 10.92 15.65 11.50
C ALA A 231 11.03 14.25 12.12
N PHE A 232 9.90 13.56 12.33
CA PHE A 232 9.90 12.19 12.88
C PHE A 232 10.70 11.21 12.01
N TYR A 233 10.51 11.24 10.69
CA TYR A 233 11.24 10.40 9.75
C TYR A 233 12.75 10.61 9.84
N LYS A 234 13.19 11.86 10.03
CA LYS A 234 14.61 12.22 10.18
C LYS A 234 15.18 11.66 11.49
N GLU A 235 14.48 11.80 12.60
CA GLU A 235 14.91 11.26 13.91
C GLU A 235 15.02 9.74 13.92
N MET A 236 14.18 9.06 13.13
CA MET A 236 14.22 7.60 13.00
C MET A 236 15.31 7.09 12.04
N GLU A 237 16.00 7.99 11.32
CA GLU A 237 17.00 7.68 10.30
C GLU A 237 16.57 6.58 9.31
N ILE A 238 15.29 6.56 8.95
CA ILE A 238 14.72 5.54 8.07
C ILE A 238 15.27 5.72 6.66
N TYR A 239 15.68 4.62 6.03
CA TYR A 239 16.08 4.61 4.63
C TYR A 239 15.61 3.34 3.91
N THR A 240 15.30 3.50 2.63
CA THR A 240 15.01 2.39 1.72
C THR A 240 16.19 2.22 0.76
N PRO A 241 16.64 0.98 0.47
CA PRO A 241 17.72 0.73 -0.46
C PRO A 241 17.47 1.36 -1.84
N ALA A 242 18.53 1.88 -2.46
CA ALA A 242 18.41 2.63 -3.71
C ALA A 242 17.86 1.77 -4.86
N GLU A 243 18.16 0.47 -4.87
CA GLU A 243 17.66 -0.50 -5.83
C GLU A 243 16.14 -0.69 -5.75
N GLU A 244 15.59 -0.78 -4.54
CA GLU A 244 14.13 -0.89 -4.34
C GLU A 244 13.42 0.37 -4.85
N CYS A 245 13.97 1.56 -4.58
CA CYS A 245 13.45 2.82 -5.10
C CYS A 245 13.59 2.92 -6.63
N TYR A 246 14.72 2.49 -7.19
CA TYR A 246 14.95 2.45 -8.64
C TYR A 246 13.95 1.51 -9.34
N LEU A 247 13.78 0.28 -8.84
CA LEU A 247 12.83 -0.68 -9.40
C LEU A 247 11.39 -0.19 -9.26
N SER A 248 11.04 0.45 -8.15
CA SER A 248 9.73 1.06 -7.96
C SER A 248 9.46 2.22 -8.91
N LEU A 249 10.45 3.09 -9.13
CA LEU A 249 10.38 4.16 -10.13
C LEU A 249 10.22 3.60 -11.54
N ARG A 250 10.97 2.53 -11.87
CA ARG A 250 10.79 1.80 -13.13
C ARG A 250 9.38 1.22 -13.27
N GLY A 251 8.83 0.67 -12.19
CA GLY A 251 7.46 0.15 -12.12
C GLY A 251 6.39 1.22 -12.37
N LEU A 252 6.59 2.45 -11.87
CA LEU A 252 5.67 3.58 -12.09
C LEU A 252 5.42 3.86 -13.57
N HIS A 253 6.45 3.77 -14.41
CA HIS A 253 6.33 4.05 -15.84
C HIS A 253 5.36 3.11 -16.58
N SER A 254 5.15 1.89 -16.08
CA SER A 254 4.16 0.96 -16.62
C SER A 254 2.87 0.87 -15.81
N LEU A 255 2.72 1.65 -14.72
CA LEU A 255 1.57 1.57 -13.82
C LEU A 255 0.24 1.79 -14.54
N GLY A 256 0.13 2.86 -15.34
CA GLY A 256 -1.10 3.19 -16.06
C GLY A 256 -1.55 2.08 -17.03
N PRO A 257 -0.71 1.65 -17.99
CA PRO A 257 -1.03 0.54 -18.87
C PRO A 257 -1.34 -0.77 -18.14
N ARG A 258 -0.57 -1.13 -17.09
CA ARG A 258 -0.82 -2.34 -16.29
C ARG A 258 -2.17 -2.28 -15.59
N LEU A 259 -2.49 -1.17 -14.92
CA LEU A 259 -3.76 -1.03 -14.21
C LEU A 259 -4.96 -1.12 -15.14
N ARG A 260 -4.90 -0.53 -16.35
CA ARG A 260 -5.97 -0.69 -17.34
C ARG A 260 -6.19 -2.15 -17.74
N GLN A 261 -5.10 -2.91 -17.90
CA GLN A 261 -5.21 -4.33 -18.21
C GLN A 261 -5.77 -5.13 -17.03
N HIS A 262 -5.27 -4.88 -15.81
CA HIS A 262 -5.80 -5.49 -14.59
C HIS A 262 -7.29 -5.21 -14.41
N GLU A 263 -7.72 -3.96 -14.63
CA GLU A 263 -9.13 -3.55 -14.56
C GLU A 263 -9.98 -4.32 -15.57
N LEU A 264 -9.58 -4.30 -16.84
CA LEU A 264 -10.29 -4.97 -17.93
C LEU A 264 -10.43 -6.47 -17.65
N SER A 265 -9.33 -7.13 -17.30
CA SER A 265 -9.32 -8.56 -17.03
C SER A 265 -10.14 -8.92 -15.81
N ALA A 266 -9.98 -8.19 -14.70
CA ALA A 266 -10.71 -8.46 -13.47
C ALA A 266 -12.21 -8.22 -13.62
N LEU A 267 -12.64 -7.16 -14.30
CA LEU A 267 -14.05 -6.93 -14.58
C LEU A 267 -14.65 -8.01 -15.49
N THR A 268 -13.88 -8.51 -16.45
CA THR A 268 -14.32 -9.59 -17.34
C THR A 268 -14.54 -10.88 -16.55
N ILE A 269 -13.56 -11.27 -15.73
CA ILE A 269 -13.63 -12.48 -14.90
C ILE A 269 -14.69 -12.34 -13.80
N ALA A 270 -14.78 -11.18 -13.15
CA ALA A 270 -15.77 -10.92 -12.09
C ALA A 270 -17.21 -10.99 -12.62
N LYS A 271 -17.48 -10.45 -13.82
CA LYS A 271 -18.80 -10.56 -14.47
C LYS A 271 -19.15 -12.00 -14.84
N TRP A 272 -18.18 -12.75 -15.38
CA TRP A 272 -18.35 -14.16 -15.68
C TRP A 272 -18.62 -14.99 -14.42
N LEU A 273 -17.82 -14.82 -13.37
CA LEU A 273 -18.03 -15.47 -12.06
C LEU A 273 -19.41 -15.13 -11.47
N SER A 274 -19.90 -13.90 -11.65
CA SER A 274 -21.22 -13.49 -11.17
C SER A 274 -22.38 -14.26 -11.82
N GLN A 275 -22.13 -14.90 -12.97
CA GLN A 275 -23.11 -15.73 -13.68
C GLN A 275 -22.87 -17.24 -13.46
N HIS A 276 -21.76 -17.61 -12.80
CA HIS A 276 -21.36 -19.00 -12.64
C HIS A 276 -22.24 -19.73 -11.61
N SER A 277 -22.67 -20.94 -11.92
CA SER A 277 -23.70 -21.67 -11.16
C SER A 277 -23.29 -21.98 -9.71
N LEU A 278 -21.99 -22.17 -9.46
CA LEU A 278 -21.42 -22.46 -8.13
C LEU A 278 -21.14 -21.21 -7.27
N VAL A 279 -21.04 -20.03 -7.89
CA VAL A 279 -20.64 -18.79 -7.21
C VAL A 279 -21.87 -18.13 -6.57
N ASP A 280 -21.75 -17.73 -5.31
CA ASP A 280 -22.80 -17.04 -4.56
C ASP A 280 -22.76 -15.53 -4.81
N GLN A 281 -21.61 -14.91 -4.53
CA GLN A 281 -21.41 -13.48 -4.71
C GLN A 281 -19.97 -13.18 -5.11
N VAL A 282 -19.82 -12.11 -5.91
CA VAL A 282 -18.52 -11.56 -6.31
C VAL A 282 -18.33 -10.22 -5.61
N LEU A 283 -17.22 -10.11 -4.89
CA LEU A 283 -16.83 -9.01 -4.02
C LEU A 283 -15.88 -8.06 -4.76
N HIS A 284 -16.42 -7.35 -5.75
CA HIS A 284 -15.65 -6.43 -6.57
C HIS A 284 -16.31 -5.04 -6.57
N PRO A 285 -15.66 -3.97 -6.06
CA PRO A 285 -16.28 -2.65 -5.86
C PRO A 285 -16.93 -2.03 -7.13
N ALA A 286 -16.33 -2.28 -8.29
CA ALA A 286 -16.84 -1.78 -9.56
C ALA A 286 -18.07 -2.54 -10.13
N LEU A 287 -18.52 -3.63 -9.50
CA LEU A 287 -19.76 -4.30 -9.92
C LEU A 287 -20.97 -3.61 -9.29
N PRO A 288 -22.07 -3.39 -10.05
CA PRO A 288 -23.30 -2.80 -9.50
C PRO A 288 -23.95 -3.58 -8.35
N SER A 289 -23.67 -4.89 -8.25
CA SER A 289 -24.14 -5.74 -7.15
C SER A 289 -23.38 -5.51 -5.84
N HIS A 290 -22.22 -4.85 -5.88
CA HIS A 290 -21.47 -4.52 -4.68
C HIS A 290 -22.25 -3.48 -3.86
N PRO A 291 -22.53 -3.71 -2.57
CA PRO A 291 -23.41 -2.81 -1.81
C PRO A 291 -22.88 -1.37 -1.72
N GLU A 292 -21.57 -1.22 -1.66
CA GLU A 292 -20.89 0.07 -1.66
C GLU A 292 -20.49 0.56 -3.07
N HIS A 293 -21.04 -0.01 -4.16
CA HIS A 293 -20.73 0.41 -5.54
C HIS A 293 -20.96 1.91 -5.79
N HIS A 294 -21.97 2.49 -5.13
CA HIS A 294 -22.26 3.92 -5.23
C HIS A 294 -21.10 4.80 -4.71
N ILE A 295 -20.36 4.35 -3.69
CA ILE A 295 -19.15 5.02 -3.19
C ILE A 295 -18.03 4.88 -4.21
N TRP A 296 -17.80 3.67 -4.72
CA TRP A 296 -16.79 3.43 -5.77
C TRP A 296 -17.00 4.37 -6.96
N LYS A 297 -18.24 4.41 -7.47
CA LYS A 297 -18.61 5.22 -8.63
C LYS A 297 -18.45 6.73 -8.40
N ARG A 298 -18.61 7.19 -7.15
CA ARG A 298 -18.46 8.60 -6.77
C ARG A 298 -16.99 9.00 -6.68
N ASP A 299 -16.17 8.17 -6.03
CA ASP A 299 -14.84 8.57 -5.56
C ASP A 299 -13.68 8.02 -6.41
N PHE A 300 -13.86 6.86 -7.07
CA PHE A 300 -12.80 6.16 -7.78
C PHE A 300 -12.87 6.40 -9.29
N LYS A 301 -11.70 6.44 -9.94
CA LYS A 301 -11.56 6.59 -11.41
C LYS A 301 -11.39 5.27 -12.17
N GLY A 302 -11.33 4.16 -11.44
CA GLY A 302 -11.16 2.82 -12.00
C GLY A 302 -11.05 1.76 -10.90
N SER A 303 -10.79 0.53 -11.31
CA SER A 303 -10.58 -0.61 -10.42
C SER A 303 -9.27 -1.32 -10.70
N SER A 304 -8.65 -1.87 -9.66
CA SER A 304 -7.50 -2.77 -9.84
C SER A 304 -7.94 -4.22 -10.08
N GLY A 305 -6.96 -5.12 -10.16
CA GLY A 305 -7.17 -6.53 -10.48
C GLY A 305 -7.47 -7.45 -9.29
N LEU A 306 -7.60 -6.90 -8.07
CA LEU A 306 -7.78 -7.68 -6.85
C LEU A 306 -9.24 -7.66 -6.40
N PHE A 307 -9.87 -8.83 -6.30
CA PHE A 307 -11.23 -8.99 -5.80
C PHE A 307 -11.43 -10.38 -5.16
N GLY A 308 -12.60 -10.65 -4.60
CA GLY A 308 -12.93 -11.97 -4.03
C GLY A 308 -14.28 -12.49 -4.50
N PHE A 309 -14.56 -13.76 -4.23
CA PHE A 309 -15.89 -14.35 -4.38
C PHE A 309 -16.12 -15.45 -3.33
N THR A 310 -17.38 -15.82 -3.13
CA THR A 310 -17.77 -16.96 -2.29
C THR A 310 -18.54 -17.99 -3.12
N PHE A 311 -18.50 -19.24 -2.71
CA PHE A 311 -19.34 -20.30 -3.28
C PHE A 311 -20.71 -20.35 -2.58
N LYS A 312 -21.72 -20.89 -3.28
CA LYS A 312 -23.06 -21.14 -2.71
C LYS A 312 -23.07 -22.20 -1.62
N GLN A 313 -22.07 -23.09 -1.63
CA GLN A 313 -21.90 -24.16 -0.66
C GLN A 313 -20.63 -23.91 0.17
N ASP A 314 -20.65 -24.30 1.44
CA ASP A 314 -19.44 -24.34 2.27
C ASP A 314 -18.68 -25.64 1.98
N TYR A 315 -17.63 -25.54 1.16
CA TYR A 315 -16.76 -26.66 0.83
C TYR A 315 -15.73 -26.91 1.93
N LYS A 316 -15.43 -28.19 2.19
CA LYS A 316 -14.37 -28.58 3.11
C LYS A 316 -12.99 -28.20 2.55
N VAL A 317 -12.01 -28.10 3.44
CA VAL A 317 -10.63 -27.73 3.08
C VAL A 317 -10.06 -28.67 2.01
N GLU A 318 -10.35 -29.97 2.10
CA GLU A 318 -9.86 -30.96 1.14
C GLU A 318 -10.46 -30.75 -0.26
N GLN A 319 -11.75 -30.42 -0.34
CA GLN A 319 -12.45 -30.16 -1.59
C GLN A 319 -11.95 -28.86 -2.25
N LEU A 320 -11.73 -27.82 -1.43
CA LEU A 320 -11.11 -26.58 -1.89
C LEU A 320 -9.66 -26.82 -2.36
N GLY A 321 -8.92 -27.68 -1.66
CA GLY A 321 -7.58 -28.11 -2.07
C GLY A 321 -7.60 -28.79 -3.44
N THR A 322 -8.50 -29.75 -3.67
CA THR A 322 -8.65 -30.43 -4.97
C THR A 322 -8.94 -29.45 -6.11
N PHE A 323 -9.75 -28.42 -5.87
CA PHE A 323 -9.97 -27.33 -6.82
C PHE A 323 -8.69 -26.51 -7.04
N ILE A 324 -8.16 -25.91 -5.99
CA ILE A 324 -7.11 -24.89 -6.04
C ILE A 324 -5.79 -25.48 -6.53
N ASP A 325 -5.39 -26.65 -6.02
CA ASP A 325 -4.12 -27.30 -6.37
C ASP A 325 -4.12 -27.82 -7.81
N SER A 326 -5.26 -27.77 -8.49
CA SER A 326 -5.40 -28.21 -9.87
C SER A 326 -5.33 -27.10 -10.91
N LEU A 327 -5.27 -25.85 -10.46
CA LEU A 327 -5.09 -24.66 -11.29
C LEU A 327 -3.65 -24.59 -11.80
N ASN A 328 -3.47 -24.17 -13.05
CA ASN A 328 -2.16 -24.07 -13.70
C ASN A 328 -1.67 -22.63 -13.80
N LEU A 329 -2.57 -21.66 -13.86
CA LEU A 329 -2.27 -20.24 -14.04
C LEU A 329 -2.37 -19.46 -12.72
N PHE A 330 -3.32 -19.83 -11.87
CA PHE A 330 -3.42 -19.26 -10.53
C PHE A 330 -2.48 -19.96 -9.57
N HIS A 331 -1.55 -19.19 -8.99
CA HIS A 331 -0.63 -19.72 -7.98
C HIS A 331 -1.04 -19.32 -6.56
N LEU A 332 -0.81 -20.23 -5.60
CA LEU A 332 -0.93 -19.95 -4.17
C LEU A 332 0.21 -19.05 -3.70
N GLY A 333 -0.14 -17.85 -3.24
CA GLY A 333 0.83 -16.91 -2.70
C GLY A 333 0.16 -15.75 -1.97
N PHE A 334 0.72 -15.35 -0.83
CA PHE A 334 0.39 -14.06 -0.25
C PHE A 334 0.95 -12.94 -1.15
N SER A 335 0.45 -11.72 -0.95
CA SER A 335 0.63 -10.58 -1.87
C SER A 335 -0.31 -10.63 -3.08
N TRP A 336 -0.10 -9.66 -3.99
CA TRP A 336 -0.91 -9.35 -5.18
C TRP A 336 -0.32 -8.14 -5.90
N GLY A 337 -0.93 -7.72 -7.02
CA GLY A 337 -0.56 -6.50 -7.73
C GLY A 337 0.55 -6.66 -8.76
N GLY A 338 1.10 -7.87 -8.88
CA GLY A 338 2.06 -8.25 -9.91
C GLY A 338 1.40 -8.77 -11.19
N TYR A 339 2.24 -9.11 -12.17
CA TYR A 339 1.80 -9.60 -13.48
C TYR A 339 1.25 -11.03 -13.48
N LYS A 340 1.49 -11.82 -12.43
CA LYS A 340 0.98 -13.19 -12.29
C LYS A 340 -0.35 -13.23 -11.56
N SER A 341 -1.27 -14.06 -12.03
CA SER A 341 -2.51 -14.37 -11.32
C SER A 341 -2.25 -15.18 -10.06
N LEU A 342 -2.85 -14.76 -8.94
CA LEU A 342 -2.68 -15.41 -7.63
C LEU A 342 -4.03 -15.71 -6.99
N LEU A 343 -4.07 -16.73 -6.16
CA LEU A 343 -5.24 -17.12 -5.40
C LEU A 343 -4.90 -17.29 -3.92
N THR A 344 -5.79 -16.81 -3.06
CA THR A 344 -5.82 -17.20 -1.64
C THR A 344 -7.23 -17.61 -1.25
N ALA A 345 -7.37 -18.62 -0.41
CA ALA A 345 -8.65 -19.05 0.13
C ALA A 345 -8.63 -18.99 1.66
N GLY A 346 -9.67 -18.47 2.29
CA GLY A 346 -9.72 -18.42 3.74
C GLY A 346 -11.10 -18.08 4.29
N LYS A 347 -11.42 -18.67 5.45
CA LYS A 347 -12.64 -18.37 6.19
C LYS A 347 -12.50 -17.03 6.90
N ILE A 348 -13.44 -16.13 6.67
CA ILE A 348 -13.41 -14.79 7.25
C ILE A 348 -13.86 -14.84 8.69
N LYS A 349 -13.03 -14.24 9.55
CA LYS A 349 -13.34 -13.97 10.95
C LYS A 349 -12.82 -12.58 11.30
N ARG A 350 -13.71 -11.70 11.73
CA ARG A 350 -13.40 -10.36 12.21
C ARG A 350 -13.71 -10.20 13.69
N ASN A 351 -13.18 -9.13 14.27
CA ASN A 351 -13.51 -8.74 15.64
C ASN A 351 -14.90 -8.09 15.72
N ILE A 352 -15.33 -7.40 14.66
CA ILE A 352 -16.68 -6.85 14.51
C ILE A 352 -17.43 -7.75 13.52
N PRO A 353 -18.68 -8.15 13.82
CA PRO A 353 -19.46 -8.93 12.89
C PRO A 353 -19.58 -8.24 11.52
N CYS A 354 -19.30 -8.96 10.44
CA CYS A 354 -19.33 -8.44 9.08
C CYS A 354 -20.21 -9.28 8.15
N ARG A 355 -20.54 -8.72 6.97
CA ARG A 355 -21.42 -9.33 5.96
C ARG A 355 -20.95 -10.74 5.55
N TYR A 356 -19.64 -11.00 5.62
CA TYR A 356 -19.01 -12.22 5.13
C TYR A 356 -18.52 -13.13 6.26
N ASP A 357 -19.00 -12.92 7.49
CA ASP A 357 -18.61 -13.76 8.63
C ASP A 357 -18.86 -15.24 8.36
N ASN A 358 -17.84 -16.05 8.67
CA ASN A 358 -17.84 -17.49 8.43
C ASN A 358 -18.00 -17.90 6.95
N SER A 359 -17.93 -16.97 6.01
CA SER A 359 -17.82 -17.32 4.60
C SER A 359 -16.37 -17.63 4.24
N THR A 360 -16.16 -18.61 3.35
CA THR A 360 -14.86 -18.84 2.74
C THR A 360 -14.74 -17.96 1.50
N ILE A 361 -13.83 -16.98 1.55
CA ILE A 361 -13.53 -16.12 0.41
C ILE A 361 -12.40 -16.73 -0.39
N ILE A 362 -12.64 -16.89 -1.69
CA ILE A 362 -11.60 -17.11 -2.70
C ILE A 362 -11.22 -15.74 -3.24
N ARG A 363 -10.03 -15.25 -2.88
CA ARG A 363 -9.50 -13.95 -3.33
C ARG A 363 -8.56 -14.16 -4.51
N LEU A 364 -8.82 -13.43 -5.58
CA LEU A 364 -8.07 -13.48 -6.82
C LEU A 364 -7.31 -12.17 -7.02
N ASN A 365 -6.01 -12.27 -7.30
CA ASN A 365 -5.28 -11.25 -8.04
C ASN A 365 -5.30 -11.67 -9.50
N ILE A 366 -5.90 -10.85 -10.36
CA ILE A 366 -5.86 -11.06 -11.80
C ILE A 366 -4.61 -10.40 -12.37
N GLY A 367 -3.73 -11.21 -12.94
CA GLY A 367 -2.48 -10.80 -13.57
C GLY A 367 -2.67 -10.22 -14.98
N LEU A 368 -1.67 -10.45 -15.83
CA LEU A 368 -1.62 -9.97 -17.22
C LEU A 368 -1.77 -11.12 -18.24
N GLU A 369 -2.18 -12.30 -17.79
CA GLU A 369 -2.52 -13.43 -18.67
C GLU A 369 -3.79 -13.14 -19.50
N ASP A 370 -4.05 -13.96 -20.52
CA ASP A 370 -5.27 -13.86 -21.32
C ASP A 370 -6.51 -14.21 -20.46
N CYS A 371 -7.58 -13.44 -20.63
CA CYS A 371 -8.79 -13.61 -19.84
C CYS A 371 -9.48 -14.96 -20.07
N ALA A 372 -9.50 -15.45 -21.31
CA ALA A 372 -10.14 -16.72 -21.64
C ALA A 372 -9.37 -17.89 -21.00
N ASP A 373 -8.03 -17.81 -21.00
CA ASP A 373 -7.19 -18.81 -20.34
C ASP A 373 -7.43 -18.85 -18.82
N LEU A 374 -7.53 -17.67 -18.17
CA LEU A 374 -7.84 -17.60 -16.74
C LEU A 374 -9.26 -18.13 -16.42
N GLN A 375 -10.25 -17.87 -17.28
CA GLN A 375 -11.60 -18.44 -17.12
C GLN A 375 -11.59 -19.96 -17.26
N ASN A 376 -10.90 -20.48 -18.29
CA ASN A 376 -10.79 -21.91 -18.54
C ASN A 376 -10.09 -22.64 -17.40
N ASP A 377 -9.03 -22.06 -16.83
CA ASP A 377 -8.31 -22.64 -15.69
C ASP A 377 -9.22 -22.71 -14.45
N LEU A 378 -9.96 -21.63 -14.15
CA LEU A 378 -10.93 -21.61 -13.05
C LEU A 378 -12.08 -22.60 -13.26
N GLU A 379 -12.67 -22.66 -14.45
CA GLU A 379 -13.76 -23.59 -14.79
C GLU A 379 -13.29 -25.05 -14.63
N ALA A 380 -12.13 -25.38 -15.18
CA ALA A 380 -11.55 -26.72 -15.10
C ALA A 380 -11.25 -27.14 -13.64
N GLY A 381 -10.79 -26.19 -12.82
CA GLY A 381 -10.61 -26.41 -11.39
C GLY A 381 -11.94 -26.58 -10.66
N MET A 382 -12.91 -25.69 -10.88
CA MET A 382 -14.21 -25.72 -10.22
C MET A 382 -15.01 -27.00 -10.55
N ALA A 383 -14.83 -27.57 -11.75
CA ALA A 383 -15.39 -28.87 -12.15
C ALA A 383 -14.85 -30.07 -11.34
N LYS A 384 -13.87 -29.86 -10.46
CA LYS A 384 -13.35 -30.86 -9.51
C LYS A 384 -13.91 -30.68 -8.11
N LEU A 385 -14.69 -29.63 -7.82
CA LEU A 385 -15.37 -29.47 -6.54
C LEU A 385 -16.40 -30.61 -6.35
N GLY A 386 -16.27 -31.35 -5.25
CA GLY A 386 -17.20 -32.43 -4.89
C GLY A 386 -16.89 -33.81 -5.48
N LYS A 387 -15.78 -33.94 -6.22
CA LYS A 387 -15.11 -35.22 -6.48
C LYS A 387 -14.11 -35.48 -5.35
#